data_AF-A0A1X0UKF5-F1
#
_entry.id   AF-A0A1X0UKF5-F1
#
_cell.length_a   1.000
_cell.length_b   1.000
_cell.length_c   1.000
_cell.angle_alpha   90.00
_cell.angle_beta   90.00
_cell.angle_gamma   90.00
#
_symmetry.space_group_name_H-M   'P 1'
#
loop_
_entity.id
_entity.type
_entity.pdbx_description
1 polymer ?
#
loop_
_entity_poly.entity_id
_entity_poly.type
_entity_poly.pdbx_seq_one_letter_code
_entity_poly.pdbx_strand_id
1 'polypeptide(L)'
;MPTTYCGLEVFGYQFDRFAYEHPWIGEQVGDFMLGPGGGGMLEYRNATVFALPEGGAYEVHGEILAYYLKHSGPYGPLGYPISNEKPTPTGYGRYNLFERGSIGWLPETGAFIIGGRSEGEATPPGSEAENMSSADVPADSISIPA
;
A
#
# COMPACT_ATOMS: atom_id res chain seq x y z
N MET A 1 21.74 25.98 25.43
CA MET A 1 21.02 25.69 24.18
C MET A 1 20.84 24.18 24.13
N PRO A 2 19.64 23.60 24.28
CA PRO A 2 19.51 22.18 24.08
C PRO A 2 19.71 21.91 22.59
N THR A 3 20.83 21.30 22.24
CA THR A 3 21.02 20.69 20.92
C THR A 3 20.08 19.50 20.88
N THR A 4 18.81 19.75 20.55
CA THR A 4 17.89 18.71 20.12
C THR A 4 18.57 18.07 18.92
N TYR A 5 19.23 16.95 19.14
CA TYR A 5 19.89 16.15 18.12
C TYR A 5 18.77 15.69 17.17
N CYS A 6 18.57 16.47 16.11
CA CYS A 6 17.40 16.40 15.27
C CYS A 6 17.76 15.51 14.09
N GLY A 7 17.13 14.34 13.94
CA GLY A 7 17.36 13.44 12.80
C GLY A 7 17.19 14.11 11.42
N LEU A 8 16.61 15.31 11.38
CA LEU A 8 16.63 16.24 10.26
C LEU A 8 18.03 16.64 9.75
N GLU A 9 19.12 16.61 10.53
CA GLU A 9 20.45 16.90 9.96
C GLU A 9 20.93 15.77 9.02
N VAL A 10 20.52 14.53 9.29
CA VAL A 10 20.90 13.36 8.49
C VAL A 10 20.02 13.23 7.24
N PHE A 11 18.72 13.49 7.39
CA PHE A 11 17.72 13.30 6.34
C PHE A 11 17.25 14.60 5.67
N GLY A 12 17.60 15.76 6.22
CA GLY A 12 17.11 17.05 5.75
C GLY A 12 17.41 17.29 4.29
N TYR A 13 18.62 16.93 3.84
CA TYR A 13 18.96 17.04 2.42
C TYR A 13 18.10 16.14 1.51
N GLN A 14 17.68 14.97 2.00
CA GLN A 14 16.79 14.08 1.24
C GLN A 14 15.40 14.69 1.12
N PHE A 15 14.85 15.21 2.22
CA PHE A 15 13.55 15.87 2.25
C PHE A 15 13.54 17.18 1.45
N ASP A 16 14.56 18.02 1.60
CA ASP A 16 14.68 19.29 0.89
C ASP A 16 14.81 19.08 -0.61
N ARG A 17 15.67 18.13 -1.03
CA ARG A 17 15.78 17.76 -2.45
C ARG A 17 14.45 17.25 -2.98
N PHE A 18 13.80 16.34 -2.25
CA PHE A 18 12.53 15.77 -2.67
C PHE A 18 11.44 16.84 -2.81
N ALA A 19 11.31 17.72 -1.82
CA ALA A 19 10.34 18.82 -1.87
C ALA A 19 10.63 19.82 -3.00
N TYR A 20 11.90 20.06 -3.30
CA TYR A 20 12.30 20.89 -4.44
C TYR A 20 11.94 20.25 -5.79
N GLU A 21 12.11 18.93 -5.92
CA GLU A 21 11.76 18.17 -7.13
C GLU A 21 10.24 17.96 -7.28
N HIS A 22 9.51 17.96 -6.17
CA HIS A 22 8.08 17.68 -6.10
C HIS A 22 7.30 18.82 -5.40
N PRO A 23 7.25 20.03 -5.97
CA PRO A 23 6.61 21.18 -5.32
C PRO A 23 5.11 20.98 -5.04
N TRP A 24 4.48 20.02 -5.72
CA TRP A 24 3.08 19.66 -5.52
C TRP A 24 2.79 19.08 -4.12
N ILE A 25 3.78 18.52 -3.42
CA ILE A 25 3.58 17.98 -2.06
C ILE A 25 3.24 19.08 -1.04
N GLY A 26 3.55 20.33 -1.39
CA GLY A 26 3.30 21.51 -0.58
C GLY A 26 4.32 21.73 0.51
N GLU A 27 3.95 22.54 1.49
CA GLU A 27 4.81 22.88 2.63
C GLU A 27 4.88 21.74 3.64
N GLN A 28 5.97 21.68 4.40
CA GLN A 28 6.06 20.84 5.58
C GLN A 28 5.01 21.27 6.60
N VAL A 29 4.22 20.32 7.10
CA VAL A 29 3.15 20.58 8.08
C VAL A 29 3.33 19.80 9.37
N GLY A 30 4.06 18.67 9.33
CA GLY A 30 4.34 17.86 10.51
C GLY A 30 5.80 17.88 10.93
N ASP A 31 6.03 17.30 12.10
CA ASP A 31 7.36 17.09 12.65
C ASP A 31 8.03 15.87 12.02
N PHE A 32 9.36 15.93 11.93
CA PHE A 32 10.16 14.77 11.55
C PHE A 32 10.00 13.67 12.60
N MET A 33 9.67 12.46 12.15
CA MET A 33 9.62 11.28 12.99
C MET A 33 10.66 10.26 12.53
N LEU A 34 11.43 9.73 13.48
CA LEU A 34 12.34 8.62 13.21
C LEU A 34 11.52 7.34 13.08
N GLY A 35 11.74 6.58 12.00
CA GLY A 35 11.12 5.28 11.78
C GLY A 35 12.06 4.11 12.14
N PRO A 36 11.62 2.85 11.88
CA PRO A 36 12.41 1.66 12.18
C PRO A 36 13.72 1.62 11.35
N GLY A 37 14.75 0.96 11.89
CA GLY A 37 16.03 0.82 11.17
C GLY A 37 16.81 2.13 10.96
N GLY A 38 16.35 3.24 11.53
CA GLY A 38 17.00 4.55 11.42
C GLY A 38 16.54 5.39 10.23
N GLY A 39 15.51 4.98 9.50
CA GLY A 39 14.89 5.84 8.49
C GLY A 39 14.09 7.00 9.11
N GLY A 40 13.54 7.85 8.27
CA GLY A 40 12.80 9.04 8.67
C GLY A 40 11.48 9.18 7.94
N MET A 41 10.53 9.89 8.53
CA MET A 41 9.30 10.30 7.84
C MET A 41 8.97 11.75 8.18
N LEU A 42 8.49 12.47 7.17
CA LEU A 42 8.12 13.87 7.30
C LEU A 42 6.82 14.15 6.56
N GLU A 43 5.89 14.79 7.26
CA GLU A 43 4.57 15.11 6.73
C GLU A 43 4.57 16.47 6.03
N TYR A 44 4.12 16.46 4.78
CA TYR A 44 3.84 17.62 3.95
C TYR A 44 2.34 17.73 3.72
N ARG A 45 1.90 18.93 3.34
CA ARG A 45 0.48 19.27 3.15
C ARG A 45 -0.30 18.25 2.33
N ASN A 46 0.31 17.71 1.26
CA ASN A 46 -0.36 16.81 0.32
C ASN A 46 0.23 15.39 0.30
N ALA A 47 1.27 15.09 1.08
CA ALA A 47 1.94 13.78 1.08
C ALA A 47 2.78 13.56 2.34
N THR A 48 3.08 12.31 2.68
CA THR A 48 4.15 12.00 3.63
C THR A 48 5.34 11.45 2.86
N VAL A 49 6.51 12.05 3.08
CA VAL A 49 7.77 11.59 2.48
C VAL A 49 8.49 10.73 3.50
N PHE A 50 8.96 9.57 3.05
CA PHE A 50 9.72 8.61 3.85
C PHE A 50 11.14 8.53 3.31
N ALA A 51 12.12 8.80 4.17
CA ALA A 51 13.54 8.69 3.86
C ALA A 51 14.08 7.34 4.38
N LEU A 52 14.79 6.62 3.52
CA LEU A 52 15.38 5.32 3.85
C LEU A 52 16.76 5.50 4.49
N PRO A 53 17.15 4.64 5.44
CA PRO A 53 18.47 4.70 6.06
C PRO A 53 19.60 4.41 5.06
N GLU A 54 19.36 3.59 4.03
CA GLU A 54 20.30 3.31 2.94
C GLU A 54 20.40 4.47 1.92
N GLY A 55 19.47 5.43 2.01
CA GLY A 55 19.38 6.61 1.16
C GLY A 55 18.23 6.55 0.16
N GLY A 56 17.69 7.72 -0.14
CA GLY A 56 16.54 7.90 -1.02
C GLY A 56 15.29 8.28 -0.24
N ALA A 57 14.40 9.01 -0.88
CA ALA A 57 13.15 9.45 -0.30
C ALA A 57 12.00 9.16 -1.26
N TYR A 58 10.89 8.64 -0.71
CA TYR A 58 9.71 8.27 -1.47
C TYR A 58 8.46 8.82 -0.79
N GLU A 59 7.55 9.37 -1.59
CA GLU A 59 6.28 9.89 -1.16
C GLU A 59 5.18 8.83 -1.20
N VAL A 60 4.32 8.89 -0.19
CA VAL A 60 3.04 8.19 -0.15
C VAL A 60 1.97 9.21 0.21
N HIS A 61 0.84 9.19 -0.49
CA HIS A 61 -0.22 10.16 -0.27
C HIS A 61 -1.63 9.57 -0.45
N GLY A 62 -2.65 10.37 -0.15
CA GLY A 62 -4.06 10.03 -0.35
C GLY A 62 -4.50 8.76 0.37
N GLU A 63 -5.37 7.99 -0.28
CA GLU A 63 -5.94 6.75 0.27
C GLU A 63 -4.89 5.66 0.48
N ILE A 64 -3.82 5.63 -0.33
CA ILE A 64 -2.71 4.70 -0.16
C ILE A 64 -2.00 5.00 1.16
N LEU A 65 -1.73 6.26 1.46
CA LEU A 65 -1.14 6.68 2.74
C LEU A 65 -2.05 6.33 3.91
N ALA A 66 -3.34 6.65 3.81
CA ALA A 66 -4.31 6.35 4.86
C ALA A 66 -4.36 4.84 5.17
N TYR A 67 -4.39 4.00 4.14
CA TYR A 67 -4.33 2.55 4.30
C TYR A 67 -3.00 2.09 4.89
N TYR A 68 -1.88 2.62 4.42
CA TYR A 68 -0.54 2.28 4.89
C TYR A 68 -0.37 2.61 6.38
N LEU A 69 -0.72 3.82 6.81
CA LEU A 69 -0.65 4.25 8.21
C LEU A 69 -1.60 3.43 9.10
N LYS A 70 -2.78 3.06 8.60
CA LYS A 70 -3.71 2.16 9.32
C LYS A 70 -3.10 0.77 9.57
N HIS A 71 -2.19 0.31 8.71
CA HIS A 71 -1.46 -0.94 8.86
C HIS A 71 -0.09 -0.77 9.52
N SER A 72 0.04 0.21 10.43
CA SER A 72 1.27 0.54 11.17
C SER A 72 2.41 1.13 10.34
N GLY A 73 2.14 1.54 9.09
CA GLY A 73 3.10 2.22 8.23
C GLY A 73 4.44 1.47 8.14
N PRO A 74 5.59 2.15 8.35
CA PRO A 74 6.91 1.53 8.21
C PRO A 74 7.21 0.50 9.31
N TYR A 75 6.51 0.56 10.44
CA TYR A 75 6.58 -0.46 11.50
C TYR A 75 5.72 -1.69 11.19
N GLY A 76 4.90 -1.61 10.14
CA GLY A 76 4.00 -2.66 9.70
C GLY A 76 4.68 -3.75 8.87
N PRO A 77 3.89 -4.72 8.38
CA PRO A 77 4.40 -5.86 7.62
C PRO A 77 4.97 -5.48 6.24
N LEU A 78 4.62 -4.29 5.72
CA LEU A 78 5.04 -3.79 4.42
C LEU A 78 6.44 -3.17 4.42
N GLY A 79 6.90 -2.63 5.55
CA GLY A 79 8.15 -1.88 5.64
C GLY A 79 8.08 -0.54 4.92
N TYR A 80 9.23 0.03 4.58
CA TYR A 80 9.33 1.35 3.93
C TYR A 80 8.81 1.33 2.48
N PRO A 81 8.32 2.48 1.96
CA PRO A 81 8.09 2.63 0.53
C PRO A 81 9.43 2.62 -0.20
N ILE A 82 9.50 1.93 -1.34
CA ILE A 82 10.67 1.89 -2.23
C ILE A 82 10.39 2.56 -3.58
N SER A 83 9.19 3.14 -3.73
CA SER A 83 8.83 3.94 -4.90
C SER A 83 7.85 5.04 -4.54
N ASN A 84 7.93 6.11 -5.33
CA ASN A 84 6.87 7.09 -5.50
C ASN A 84 5.56 6.43 -5.95
N GLU A 85 4.45 7.17 -5.81
CA GLU A 85 3.17 6.73 -6.33
C GLU A 85 3.17 6.73 -7.87
N LYS A 86 2.79 5.59 -8.45
CA LYS A 86 2.77 5.39 -9.90
C LYS A 86 1.36 5.07 -10.39
N PRO A 87 0.97 5.56 -11.59
CA PRO A 87 -0.26 5.11 -12.21
C PRO A 87 -0.15 3.63 -12.61
N THR A 88 -1.25 2.89 -12.52
CA THR A 88 -1.33 1.55 -13.10
C THR A 88 -1.16 1.64 -14.63
N PRO A 89 -0.71 0.57 -15.31
CA PRO A 89 -0.56 0.57 -16.77
C PRO A 89 -1.86 0.89 -17.52
N THR A 90 -3.01 0.62 -16.90
CA THR A 90 -4.34 0.93 -17.43
C THR A 90 -4.78 2.38 -17.19
N GLY A 91 -4.08 3.13 -16.32
CA GLY A 91 -4.41 4.51 -15.93
C GLY A 91 -5.62 4.64 -14.98
N TYR A 92 -6.33 3.55 -14.72
CA TYR A 92 -7.53 3.53 -13.87
C TYR A 92 -7.23 3.56 -12.37
N GLY A 93 -5.99 3.29 -11.97
CA GLY A 93 -5.60 3.22 -10.56
C GLY A 93 -4.20 3.73 -10.34
N ARG A 94 -3.77 3.66 -9.08
CA ARG A 94 -2.43 4.05 -8.65
C ARG A 94 -1.85 3.01 -7.70
N TYR A 95 -0.54 2.96 -7.56
CA TYR A 95 0.12 2.04 -6.63
C TYR A 95 1.45 2.56 -6.13
N ASN A 96 1.83 2.15 -4.92
CA ASN A 96 3.17 2.28 -4.37
C ASN A 96 3.77 0.90 -4.11
N LEU A 97 5.08 0.80 -4.31
CA LEU A 97 5.87 -0.37 -3.94
C LEU A 97 6.48 -0.14 -2.56
N PHE A 98 6.49 -1.19 -1.76
CA PHE A 98 7.08 -1.24 -0.42
C PHE A 98 8.10 -2.38 -0.38
N GLU A 99 9.00 -2.37 0.60
CA GLU A 99 10.06 -3.38 0.76
C GLU A 99 9.52 -4.82 0.73
N ARG A 100 8.33 -5.03 1.30
CA ARG A 100 7.75 -6.37 1.52
C ARG A 100 6.37 -6.55 0.88
N GLY A 101 5.99 -5.67 -0.05
CA GLY A 101 4.69 -5.75 -0.71
C GLY A 101 4.39 -4.53 -1.57
N SER A 102 3.13 -4.36 -1.93
CA SER A 102 2.68 -3.21 -2.71
C SER A 102 1.28 -2.83 -2.26
N ILE A 103 0.93 -1.55 -2.29
CA ILE A 103 -0.46 -1.10 -2.08
C ILE A 103 -0.93 -0.50 -3.38
N GLY A 104 -2.06 -1.00 -3.89
CA GLY A 104 -2.79 -0.43 -5.00
C GLY A 104 -3.98 0.38 -4.52
N TRP A 105 -4.43 1.30 -5.34
CA TRP A 105 -5.67 2.04 -5.19
C TRP A 105 -6.44 2.03 -6.50
N LEU A 106 -7.74 1.78 -6.41
CA LEU A 106 -8.70 1.89 -7.50
C LEU A 106 -9.87 2.78 -7.06
N PRO A 107 -10.48 3.57 -7.96
CA PRO A 107 -11.59 4.45 -7.62
C PRO A 107 -12.83 3.69 -7.12
N GLU A 108 -13.05 2.47 -7.61
CA GLU A 108 -14.22 1.65 -7.25
C GLU A 108 -14.01 0.84 -5.97
N THR A 109 -12.76 0.52 -5.64
CA THR A 109 -12.41 -0.43 -4.56
C THR A 109 -11.73 0.24 -3.38
N GLY A 110 -11.12 1.42 -3.57
CA GLY A 110 -10.24 2.03 -2.59
C GLY A 110 -8.85 1.41 -2.59
N ALA A 111 -8.12 1.59 -1.48
CA ALA A 111 -6.76 1.08 -1.31
C ALA A 111 -6.74 -0.38 -0.80
N PHE A 112 -5.86 -1.22 -1.38
CA PHE A 112 -5.72 -2.64 -1.07
C PHE A 112 -4.27 -3.11 -1.24
N ILE A 113 -3.88 -4.16 -0.50
CA ILE A 113 -2.55 -4.77 -0.61
C ILE A 113 -2.49 -5.67 -1.85
N ILE A 114 -1.43 -5.52 -2.64
CA ILE A 114 -1.05 -6.38 -3.76
C ILE A 114 0.12 -7.25 -3.31
N GLY A 115 -0.08 -8.58 -3.32
CA GLY A 115 0.99 -9.55 -3.07
C GLY A 115 1.25 -9.94 -1.61
N GLY A 116 0.48 -9.40 -0.66
CA GLY A 116 0.38 -9.98 0.69
C GLY A 116 -0.58 -11.16 0.67
N ARG A 117 -0.28 -12.25 1.39
CA ARG A 117 -1.25 -13.33 1.63
C ARG A 117 -2.51 -12.70 2.22
N SER A 118 -3.57 -12.66 1.43
CA SER A 118 -4.89 -12.21 1.84
C SER A 118 -5.48 -13.24 2.81
N GLU A 119 -5.14 -13.14 4.09
CA GLU A 119 -5.98 -13.72 5.13
C GLU A 119 -7.11 -12.74 5.41
N GLY A 120 -8.26 -13.00 4.78
CA GLY A 120 -9.54 -12.45 5.20
C GLY A 120 -10.35 -11.78 4.10
N GLU A 121 -11.26 -12.57 3.52
CA GLU A 121 -12.62 -12.12 3.22
C GLU A 121 -12.81 -11.10 2.07
N ALA A 122 -12.77 -11.62 0.84
CA ALA A 122 -13.65 -11.11 -0.21
C ALA A 122 -14.85 -12.08 -0.31
N THR A 123 -15.81 -11.92 0.59
CA THR A 123 -17.16 -12.48 0.39
C THR A 123 -17.91 -11.50 -0.52
N PRO A 124 -18.13 -11.80 -1.81
CA PRO A 124 -19.04 -10.99 -2.61
C PRO A 124 -20.48 -11.19 -2.08
N PRO A 125 -21.23 -10.13 -1.73
CA PRO A 125 -22.64 -10.26 -1.37
C PRO A 125 -23.50 -10.44 -2.63
N GLY A 126 -24.05 -11.65 -2.80
CA GLY A 126 -25.12 -11.98 -3.75
C GLY A 126 -24.69 -11.96 -5.23
N SER A 127 -25.25 -12.76 -6.14
CA SER A 127 -26.58 -13.32 -6.14
C SER A 127 -26.66 -14.35 -7.28
N GLU A 128 -27.28 -15.50 -6.96
CA GLU A 128 -28.03 -16.39 -7.88
C GLU A 128 -27.26 -17.05 -9.04
N ALA A 129 -26.92 -18.33 -8.84
CA ALA A 129 -26.92 -19.30 -9.93
C ALA A 129 -27.84 -20.44 -9.52
N GLU A 130 -29.16 -20.19 -9.60
CA GLU A 130 -30.12 -21.26 -9.74
C GLU A 130 -30.02 -21.86 -11.14
N ASN A 131 -29.69 -23.16 -11.18
CA ASN A 131 -30.44 -24.20 -11.89
C ASN A 131 -30.18 -24.49 -13.39
N MET A 132 -30.28 -25.80 -13.64
CA MET A 132 -30.49 -26.57 -14.88
C MET A 132 -29.27 -26.85 -15.78
N SER A 133 -28.74 -28.08 -15.76
CA SER A 133 -29.31 -29.35 -16.30
C SER A 133 -28.88 -29.57 -17.75
N SER A 134 -28.01 -30.56 -17.97
CA SER A 134 -28.16 -31.61 -19.00
C SER A 134 -26.83 -32.33 -19.23
N ALA A 135 -26.82 -33.62 -18.92
CA ALA A 135 -26.17 -34.64 -19.75
C ALA A 135 -26.71 -36.02 -19.36
N ASP A 136 -27.86 -36.33 -19.94
CA ASP A 136 -28.36 -37.68 -20.19
C ASP A 136 -27.34 -38.51 -20.99
N VAL A 137 -27.06 -39.75 -20.56
CA VAL A 137 -27.25 -40.97 -21.38
C VAL A 137 -27.14 -42.25 -20.51
N PRO A 138 -27.73 -43.39 -20.91
CA PRO A 138 -28.55 -44.22 -20.02
C PRO A 138 -27.98 -45.62 -19.77
N ALA A 139 -28.61 -46.28 -18.79
CA ALA A 139 -28.83 -47.72 -18.57
C ALA A 139 -27.80 -48.74 -19.10
N ASP A 140 -27.20 -49.52 -18.19
CA ASP A 140 -27.48 -50.96 -18.18
C ASP A 140 -27.30 -51.58 -16.78
N SER A 141 -27.92 -52.73 -16.62
CA SER A 141 -28.52 -53.30 -15.42
C SER A 141 -27.58 -54.16 -14.59
N ILE A 142 -27.89 -54.32 -13.29
CA ILE A 142 -28.09 -55.61 -12.57
C ILE A 142 -27.89 -55.45 -11.04
N SER A 143 -29.02 -55.25 -10.34
CA SER A 143 -29.53 -55.92 -9.12
C SER A 143 -28.64 -57.06 -8.52
N ILE A 144 -28.44 -57.29 -7.21
CA ILE A 144 -29.34 -57.50 -6.04
C ILE A 144 -28.46 -57.60 -4.75
N PRO A 145 -28.99 -57.33 -3.54
CA PRO A 145 -28.24 -57.18 -2.28
C PRO A 145 -28.20 -58.43 -1.37
N ALA A 146 -27.36 -58.41 -0.34
CA ALA A 146 -27.64 -58.81 1.06
C ALA A 146 -26.52 -58.34 1.98
#